data_AF-A0A960PYE6-F1
#
_entry.id   AF-A0A960PYE6-F1
#
_cell.length_a   1.000
_cell.length_b   1.000
_cell.length_c   1.000
_cell.angle_alpha   90.00
_cell.angle_beta   90.00
_cell.angle_gamma   90.00
#
_symmetry.space_group_name_H-M   'P 1'
#
loop_
_entity.id
_entity.type
_entity.pdbx_description
1 polymer ?
#
loop_
_entity_poly.entity_id
_entity_poly.type
_entity_poly.pdbx_seq_one_letter_code
_entity_poly.pdbx_strand_id
1 'polypeptide(L)'
;MIFTMMALCFGDVVNNPEATGSKSIIFEEVLRFGAIEPGDEYLWFDSTVPANLDVNQKGEIYVLDPKGKRVLHFTEKGEFVDVLVKAGEGPGEANNPTFFQLMERGAMVSEPRGASVKFTFFDNDYAYESVYESMDLSKLVARASFSPKGTVAFGLVMEIDTTGGPSFFKSAILDREFNVIEYLSSTEWPIPDPSRFGDPSYWSELIGKQMNGLMNQGNQQVAFYADGSLLINYPHKYQIDERAADGKTLVKSINKAYKPIAMKQSDTDGLGQWLQDTIFEQAPQLAQIVNDQTIKKALELADLPEVKPPVYFIIPIENLGFLALREVNFADESFNADLFLRDGTCIGHVDSPSDGLADLFGPRMVFKNGKAYTMMHNEDGDNEVVVYNYEIR
;
A
#
# COMPACT_ATOMS: atom_id res chain seq x y z
N MET A 1 -42.64 25.78 -10.09
CA MET A 1 -42.08 24.41 -9.98
C MET A 1 -40.76 24.43 -10.74
N ILE A 2 -39.64 24.62 -10.03
CA ILE A 2 -38.31 24.65 -10.64
C ILE A 2 -37.85 23.21 -10.73
N PHE A 3 -37.78 22.67 -11.96
CA PHE A 3 -37.12 21.40 -12.22
C PHE A 3 -35.61 21.66 -12.18
N THR A 4 -34.96 21.34 -11.07
CA THR A 4 -33.50 21.21 -11.04
C THR A 4 -33.17 19.96 -11.83
N MET A 5 -32.71 20.15 -13.07
CA MET A 5 -32.18 19.10 -13.92
C MET A 5 -30.91 18.59 -13.26
N MET A 6 -31.00 17.41 -12.62
CA MET A 6 -29.85 16.71 -12.05
C MET A 6 -28.99 16.28 -13.25
N ALA A 7 -27.96 17.06 -13.56
CA ALA A 7 -26.95 16.65 -14.54
C ALA A 7 -26.28 15.39 -13.99
N LEU A 8 -26.58 14.25 -14.62
CA LEU A 8 -25.82 13.03 -14.42
C LEU A 8 -24.41 13.32 -14.95
N CYS A 9 -23.46 13.61 -14.06
CA CYS A 9 -22.05 13.71 -14.41
C CYS A 9 -21.57 12.30 -14.76
N PHE A 10 -21.66 11.94 -16.04
CA PHE A 10 -20.96 10.76 -16.54
C PHE A 10 -19.51 11.17 -16.79
N GLY A 11 -18.57 10.53 -16.09
CA GLY A 11 -17.16 10.67 -16.39
C GLY A 11 -16.83 10.14 -17.79
N ASP A 12 -15.71 10.57 -18.36
CA ASP A 12 -15.25 10.10 -19.66
C ASP A 12 -14.94 8.60 -19.61
N VAL A 13 -15.07 7.90 -20.74
CA VAL A 13 -14.68 6.48 -20.83
C VAL A 13 -13.55 6.33 -21.84
N VAL A 14 -12.41 5.83 -21.38
CA VAL A 14 -11.22 5.58 -22.21
C VAL A 14 -11.04 4.08 -22.35
N ASN A 15 -11.15 3.56 -23.57
CA ASN A 15 -10.99 2.14 -23.84
C ASN A 15 -9.67 1.89 -24.56
N ASN A 16 -8.81 1.09 -23.95
CA ASN A 16 -7.52 0.71 -24.51
C ASN A 16 -7.59 -0.71 -25.10
N PRO A 17 -7.00 -0.95 -26.29
CA PRO A 17 -6.76 -2.31 -26.76
C PRO A 17 -5.71 -3.02 -25.88
N GLU A 18 -5.43 -4.29 -26.17
CA GLU A 18 -4.22 -4.91 -25.62
C GLU A 18 -3.01 -4.09 -26.05
N ALA A 19 -2.14 -3.72 -25.10
CA ALA A 19 -0.93 -2.98 -25.42
C ALA A 19 0.01 -3.86 -26.26
N THR A 20 0.47 -3.33 -27.39
CA THR A 20 1.26 -4.05 -28.40
C THR A 20 2.74 -3.71 -28.38
N GLY A 21 3.16 -2.75 -27.55
CA GLY A 21 4.55 -2.29 -27.42
C GLY A 21 5.12 -2.59 -26.03
N SER A 22 6.40 -2.94 -25.99
CA SER A 22 7.19 -2.93 -24.76
C SER A 22 7.87 -1.57 -24.62
N LYS A 23 7.86 -1.06 -23.40
CA LYS A 23 8.58 0.12 -22.94
C LYS A 23 9.57 -0.31 -21.87
N SER A 24 10.57 0.51 -21.62
CA SER A 24 11.48 0.30 -20.50
C SER A 24 11.60 1.58 -19.70
N ILE A 25 11.55 1.45 -18.38
CA ILE A 25 11.96 2.52 -17.46
C ILE A 25 13.43 2.29 -17.17
N ILE A 26 14.27 3.23 -17.59
CA ILE A 26 15.70 3.18 -17.36
C ILE A 26 15.98 4.04 -16.14
N PHE A 27 16.55 3.43 -15.12
CA PHE A 27 16.97 4.11 -13.89
C PHE A 27 18.47 4.38 -13.92
N GLU A 28 18.85 5.64 -13.72
CA GLU A 28 20.24 6.06 -13.51
C GLU A 28 20.38 6.49 -12.06
N GLU A 29 21.12 5.72 -11.27
CA GLU A 29 21.36 6.05 -9.86
C GLU A 29 22.14 7.35 -9.76
N VAL A 30 21.62 8.30 -8.99
CA VAL A 30 22.25 9.62 -8.80
C VAL A 30 22.60 9.91 -7.35
N LEU A 31 21.99 9.19 -6.41
CA LEU A 31 22.28 9.32 -5.00
C LEU A 31 21.95 8.01 -4.30
N ARG A 32 22.84 7.60 -3.40
CA ARG A 32 22.65 6.50 -2.46
C ARG A 32 23.25 6.91 -1.13
N PHE A 33 22.49 6.74 -0.06
CA PHE A 33 22.95 7.00 1.29
C PHE A 33 22.18 6.13 2.28
N GLY A 34 22.83 5.81 3.38
CA GLY A 34 22.25 5.04 4.47
C GLY A 34 22.49 5.70 5.81
N ALA A 35 22.39 4.87 6.84
CA ALA A 35 22.92 5.04 8.19
C ALA A 35 23.83 6.24 8.49
N ILE A 36 23.46 7.03 9.50
CA ILE A 36 24.24 8.22 9.94
C ILE A 36 25.44 7.81 10.82
N GLU A 37 25.39 6.69 11.54
CA GLU A 37 26.47 6.23 12.43
C GLU A 37 26.69 4.69 12.48
N PRO A 38 27.94 4.20 12.65
CA PRO A 38 28.24 2.78 12.89
C PRO A 38 27.76 2.34 14.28
N GLY A 39 26.86 1.36 14.35
CA GLY A 39 26.31 0.82 15.61
C GLY A 39 24.83 1.13 15.84
N ASP A 40 24.23 1.98 15.01
CA ASP A 40 22.80 1.98 14.75
C ASP A 40 22.52 0.73 13.88
N GLU A 41 22.22 -0.41 14.48
CA GLU A 41 21.84 -1.61 13.71
C GLU A 41 20.50 -1.35 13.00
N TYR A 42 20.53 -0.97 11.73
CA TYR A 42 19.38 -0.53 10.95
C TYR A 42 18.57 -1.69 10.37
N LEU A 43 17.73 -2.30 11.21
CA LEU A 43 16.72 -3.24 10.75
C LEU A 43 15.49 -2.45 10.29
N TRP A 44 15.48 -1.91 9.06
CA TRP A 44 14.29 -1.21 8.53
C TRP A 44 13.30 -2.23 7.94
N PHE A 45 12.80 -3.15 8.76
CA PHE A 45 11.53 -3.82 8.50
C PHE A 45 10.94 -4.41 9.77
N ASP A 46 9.63 -4.23 9.96
CA ASP A 46 8.73 -5.37 10.22
C ASP A 46 7.28 -5.04 9.78
N SER A 47 6.78 -5.84 8.84
CA SER A 47 5.39 -6.07 8.45
C SER A 47 4.68 -5.03 7.55
N THR A 48 4.41 -5.43 6.31
CA THR A 48 3.22 -5.10 5.50
C THR A 48 2.95 -3.65 5.04
N VAL A 49 3.78 -2.65 5.38
CA VAL A 49 3.53 -1.26 4.97
C VAL A 49 4.59 -0.78 3.95
N PRO A 50 4.20 -0.24 2.78
CA PRO A 50 5.11 0.04 1.68
C PRO A 50 5.74 1.44 1.67
N ALA A 51 5.39 2.32 2.61
CA ALA A 51 5.87 3.71 2.62
C ALA A 51 6.66 4.00 3.90
N ASN A 52 7.96 3.70 3.85
CA ASN A 52 8.93 4.13 4.85
C ASN A 52 9.74 5.35 4.38
N LEU A 53 9.36 5.92 3.24
CA LEU A 53 10.03 7.03 2.56
C LEU A 53 8.99 7.96 1.92
N ASP A 54 9.14 9.27 2.12
CA ASP A 54 8.42 10.29 1.35
C ASP A 54 9.35 11.49 1.11
N VAL A 55 9.02 12.30 0.12
CA VAL A 55 9.85 13.42 -0.34
C VAL A 55 8.98 14.66 -0.43
N ASN A 56 9.42 15.82 0.04
CA ASN A 56 8.62 17.04 -0.11
C ASN A 56 8.84 17.70 -1.49
N GLN A 57 8.13 18.80 -1.79
CA GLN A 57 8.24 19.51 -3.08
C GLN A 57 9.60 20.19 -3.31
N LYS A 58 10.46 20.27 -2.28
CA LYS A 58 11.84 20.79 -2.40
C LYS A 58 12.86 19.68 -2.64
N GLY A 59 12.44 18.42 -2.67
CA GLY A 59 13.33 17.27 -2.78
C GLY A 59 13.95 16.81 -1.46
N GLU A 60 13.55 17.40 -0.33
CA GLU A 60 13.98 16.93 1.01
C GLU A 60 13.34 15.58 1.30
N ILE A 61 14.13 14.66 1.86
CA ILE A 61 13.82 13.24 1.96
C ILE A 61 13.53 12.89 3.41
N TYR A 62 12.45 12.16 3.66
CA TYR A 62 12.02 11.75 5.00
C TYR A 62 11.90 10.25 5.08
N VAL A 63 12.53 9.67 6.09
CA VAL A 63 12.59 8.22 6.28
C VAL A 63 12.01 7.86 7.64
N LEU A 64 11.07 6.92 7.66
CA LEU A 64 10.62 6.30 8.90
C LEU A 64 11.63 5.21 9.29
N ASP A 65 12.20 5.35 10.49
CA ASP A 65 13.05 4.35 11.15
C ASP A 65 12.25 3.76 12.34
N PRO A 66 11.57 2.61 12.16
CA PRO A 66 10.74 2.02 13.21
C PRO A 66 11.54 1.56 14.44
N LYS A 67 12.77 1.06 14.25
CA LYS A 67 13.62 0.56 15.34
C LYS A 67 14.12 1.71 16.20
N GLY A 68 14.58 2.79 15.56
CA GLY A 68 14.93 4.05 16.23
C GLY A 68 13.71 4.84 16.73
N LYS A 69 12.49 4.41 16.36
CA LYS A 69 11.21 5.05 16.68
C LYS A 69 11.21 6.52 16.30
N ARG A 70 11.69 6.79 15.10
CA ARG A 70 11.95 8.16 14.64
C ARG A 70 11.64 8.35 13.16
N VAL A 71 11.40 9.60 12.78
CA VAL A 71 11.36 10.02 11.38
C VAL A 71 12.57 10.92 11.14
N LEU A 72 13.47 10.48 10.27
CA LEU A 72 14.70 11.17 9.90
C LEU A 72 14.44 12.08 8.70
N HIS A 73 15.06 13.25 8.70
CA HIS A 73 14.97 14.22 7.61
C HIS A 73 16.36 14.48 7.01
N PHE A 74 16.43 14.41 5.70
CA PHE A 74 17.64 14.61 4.91
C PHE A 74 17.41 15.66 3.82
N THR A 75 18.49 16.34 3.43
CA THR A 75 18.49 17.21 2.25
C THR A 75 18.28 16.38 0.98
N GLU A 76 18.03 17.04 -0.16
CA GLU A 76 17.99 16.40 -1.48
C GLU A 76 19.30 15.69 -1.87
N LYS A 77 20.39 15.93 -1.13
CA LYS A 77 21.72 15.33 -1.32
C LYS A 77 22.00 14.19 -0.35
N GLY A 78 21.03 13.81 0.50
CA GLY A 78 21.20 12.75 1.49
C GLY A 78 21.98 13.18 2.75
N GLU A 79 22.17 14.48 2.96
CA GLU A 79 22.80 14.98 4.18
C GLU A 79 21.75 15.05 5.29
N PHE A 80 22.07 14.48 6.46
CA PHE A 80 21.16 14.53 7.61
C PHE A 80 20.93 15.98 8.07
N VAL A 81 19.66 16.33 8.30
CA VAL A 81 19.24 17.65 8.78
C VAL A 81 18.84 17.56 10.24
N ASP A 82 17.77 16.81 10.54
CA ASP A 82 17.21 16.66 11.87
C ASP A 82 16.29 15.42 12.00
N VAL A 83 15.67 15.29 13.18
CA VAL A 83 14.69 14.25 13.51
C VAL A 83 13.33 14.92 13.68
N LEU A 84 12.38 14.61 12.80
CA LEU A 84 11.02 15.15 12.80
C LEU A 84 10.17 14.55 13.93
N VAL A 85 10.21 13.22 14.07
CA VAL A 85 9.56 12.47 15.16
C VAL A 85 10.62 11.70 15.92
N LYS A 86 10.54 11.69 17.25
CA LYS A 86 11.43 10.93 18.13
C LYS A 86 10.62 10.06 19.10
N ALA A 87 11.31 9.09 19.72
CA ALA A 87 10.71 8.19 20.69
C ALA A 87 10.15 8.96 21.90
N GLY A 88 8.92 8.63 22.31
CA GLY A 88 8.27 9.22 23.47
C GLY A 88 6.74 9.16 23.43
N GLU A 89 6.12 9.80 24.43
CA GLU A 89 4.65 9.89 24.59
C GLU A 89 4.14 11.35 24.54
N GLY A 90 5.05 12.32 24.42
CA GLY A 90 4.71 13.73 24.35
C GLY A 90 4.07 14.15 23.02
N PRO A 91 3.58 15.40 22.91
CA PRO A 91 3.08 15.95 21.66
C PRO A 91 4.15 15.86 20.56
N GLY A 92 3.81 15.20 19.44
CA GLY A 92 4.70 15.00 18.30
C GLY A 92 5.73 13.86 18.46
N GLU A 93 5.71 13.14 19.59
CA GLU A 93 6.56 11.95 19.82
C GLU A 93 5.77 10.68 19.48
N ALA A 94 6.49 9.61 19.10
CA ALA A 94 5.89 8.32 18.75
C ALA A 94 6.71 7.16 19.31
N ASN A 95 6.03 6.13 19.82
CA ASN A 95 6.71 4.99 20.47
C ASN A 95 6.74 3.71 19.65
N ASN A 96 5.87 3.63 18.63
CA ASN A 96 5.85 2.53 17.69
C ASN A 96 5.32 3.03 16.32
N PRO A 97 6.01 3.98 15.67
CA PRO A 97 5.55 4.52 14.40
C PRO A 97 5.66 3.45 13.30
N THR A 98 4.56 3.19 12.58
CA THR A 98 4.48 2.15 11.52
C THR A 98 4.18 2.72 10.14
N PHE A 99 3.81 3.99 10.05
CA PHE A 99 3.59 4.69 8.79
C PHE A 99 3.86 6.17 8.95
N PHE A 100 4.46 6.76 7.92
CA PHE A 100 4.67 8.19 7.78
C PHE A 100 4.25 8.64 6.38
N GLN A 101 3.69 9.84 6.30
CA GLN A 101 3.34 10.46 5.02
C GLN A 101 3.44 11.97 5.10
N LEU A 102 3.98 12.58 4.04
CA LEU A 102 3.90 14.02 3.83
C LEU A 102 2.63 14.39 3.08
N MET A 103 2.06 15.52 3.49
CA MET A 103 1.03 16.23 2.75
C MET A 103 1.59 17.58 2.31
N GLU A 104 0.92 18.26 1.39
CA GLU A 104 1.21 19.66 1.05
C GLU A 104 1.13 20.57 2.28
N ARG A 105 0.31 20.17 3.27
CA ARG A 105 0.08 20.90 4.51
C ARG A 105 0.53 20.12 5.75
N GLY A 106 1.81 19.74 5.79
CA GLY A 106 2.44 19.09 6.93
C GLY A 106 2.60 17.59 6.76
N ALA A 107 2.45 16.81 7.85
CA ALA A 107 2.73 15.38 7.83
C ALA A 107 1.78 14.60 8.74
N MET A 108 1.78 13.27 8.58
CA MET A 108 1.08 12.35 9.45
C MET A 108 1.98 11.17 9.81
N VAL A 109 1.96 10.77 11.08
CA VAL A 109 2.53 9.51 11.57
C VAL A 109 1.42 8.68 12.18
N SER A 110 1.43 7.36 11.94
CA SER A 110 0.54 6.44 12.65
C SER A 110 1.30 5.46 13.53
N GLU A 111 0.72 5.12 14.68
CA GLU A 111 1.22 4.09 15.59
C GLU A 111 0.08 3.16 16.07
N PRO A 112 0.28 1.82 16.06
CA PRO A 112 -0.70 0.89 16.61
C PRO A 112 -0.90 1.07 18.11
N ARG A 113 -2.15 1.02 18.56
CA ARG A 113 -2.58 1.08 19.97
C ARG A 113 -3.55 -0.06 20.28
N GLY A 114 -3.03 -1.29 20.33
CA GLY A 114 -3.85 -2.49 20.48
C GLY A 114 -4.70 -2.73 19.22
N ALA A 115 -6.03 -2.63 19.33
CA ALA A 115 -6.93 -2.78 18.18
C ALA A 115 -7.16 -1.47 17.39
N SER A 116 -6.79 -0.32 17.94
CA SER A 116 -6.88 0.98 17.27
C SER A 116 -5.53 1.43 16.72
N VAL A 117 -5.56 2.50 15.94
CA VAL A 117 -4.36 3.21 15.48
C VAL A 117 -4.49 4.68 15.86
N LYS A 118 -3.40 5.23 16.40
CA LYS A 118 -3.28 6.66 16.67
C LYS A 118 -2.62 7.32 15.46
N PHE A 119 -3.26 8.34 14.91
CA PHE A 119 -2.73 9.15 13.81
C PHE A 119 -2.37 10.53 14.35
N THR A 120 -1.08 10.88 14.33
CA THR A 120 -0.56 12.17 14.79
C THR A 120 -0.30 13.05 13.56
N PHE A 121 -0.85 14.26 13.58
CA PHE A 121 -0.70 15.24 12.51
C PHE A 121 0.28 16.33 12.92
N PHE A 122 1.06 16.79 11.94
CA PHE A 122 2.03 17.84 12.06
C PHE A 122 1.70 18.95 11.04
N ASP A 123 1.95 20.19 11.41
CA ASP A 123 1.77 21.34 10.51
C ASP A 123 2.93 21.51 9.52
N ASN A 124 2.95 22.63 8.79
CA ASN A 124 3.95 22.93 7.77
C ASN A 124 5.36 23.16 8.31
N ASP A 125 5.46 23.56 9.58
CA ASP A 125 6.73 23.72 10.28
C ASP A 125 7.10 22.40 11.00
N TYR A 126 6.37 21.32 10.72
CA TYR A 126 6.45 20.01 11.34
C TYR A 126 6.29 20.04 12.86
N ALA A 127 5.60 21.06 13.39
CA ALA A 127 5.18 21.08 14.78
C ALA A 127 3.94 20.21 14.96
N TYR A 128 3.79 19.61 16.15
CA TYR A 128 2.59 18.86 16.50
C TYR A 128 1.32 19.73 16.31
N GLU A 129 0.39 19.23 15.51
CA GLU A 129 -0.89 19.89 15.24
C GLU A 129 -2.03 19.23 16.03
N SER A 130 -2.22 17.92 15.83
CA SER A 130 -3.36 17.20 16.40
C SER A 130 -3.16 15.69 16.43
N VAL A 131 -4.13 14.97 17.00
CA VAL A 131 -4.18 13.52 16.98
C VAL A 131 -5.60 13.05 16.70
N TYR A 132 -5.73 11.99 15.90
CA TYR A 132 -6.95 11.20 15.77
C TYR A 132 -6.72 9.82 16.38
N GLU A 133 -7.58 9.44 17.31
CA GLU A 133 -7.64 8.11 17.88
C GLU A 133 -9.10 7.80 18.22
N SER A 134 -9.59 6.62 17.82
CA SER A 134 -10.94 6.17 18.09
C SER A 134 -10.93 4.75 18.64
N MET A 135 -11.79 4.50 19.63
CA MET A 135 -12.05 3.18 20.21
C MET A 135 -13.47 2.70 19.87
N ASP A 136 -14.13 3.33 18.89
CA ASP A 136 -15.42 2.88 18.39
C ASP A 136 -15.23 1.59 17.57
N LEU A 137 -15.50 0.45 18.21
CA LEU A 137 -15.36 -0.89 17.62
C LEU A 137 -16.23 -1.08 16.38
N SER A 138 -17.30 -0.30 16.21
CA SER A 138 -18.14 -0.37 15.01
C SER A 138 -17.47 0.28 13.79
N LYS A 139 -16.38 1.04 14.00
CA LYS A 139 -15.66 1.77 12.95
C LYS A 139 -14.25 2.16 13.39
N LEU A 140 -13.37 1.18 13.52
CA LEU A 140 -11.95 1.41 13.78
C LEU A 140 -11.22 1.65 12.46
N VAL A 141 -10.51 2.77 12.33
CA VAL A 141 -9.62 2.97 11.18
C VAL A 141 -8.29 2.31 11.47
N ALA A 142 -8.04 1.18 10.82
CA ALA A 142 -6.84 0.36 11.00
C ALA A 142 -5.63 0.89 10.21
N ARG A 143 -5.90 1.60 9.11
CA ARG A 143 -4.87 2.23 8.27
C ARG A 143 -5.51 3.37 7.49
N ALA A 144 -4.76 4.42 7.22
CA ALA A 144 -5.15 5.47 6.30
C ALA A 144 -3.93 6.06 5.58
N SER A 145 -4.13 6.41 4.31
CA SER A 145 -3.20 7.21 3.50
C SER A 145 -3.99 8.36 2.90
N PHE A 146 -3.49 9.58 3.06
CA PHE A 146 -4.13 10.80 2.60
C PHE A 146 -3.72 11.13 1.16
N SER A 147 -4.63 11.77 0.45
CA SER A 147 -4.29 12.55 -0.74
C SER A 147 -3.21 13.59 -0.41
N PRO A 148 -2.37 14.01 -1.38
CA PRO A 148 -1.35 15.04 -1.14
C PRO A 148 -1.91 16.33 -0.50
N LYS A 149 -3.16 16.68 -0.80
CA LYS A 149 -3.83 17.85 -0.22
C LYS A 149 -4.37 17.65 1.20
N GLY A 150 -4.36 16.42 1.71
CA GLY A 150 -4.83 16.08 3.05
C GLY A 150 -6.35 16.21 3.24
N THR A 151 -7.13 16.21 2.16
CA THR A 151 -8.60 16.44 2.18
C THR A 151 -9.43 15.16 2.17
N VAL A 152 -8.91 14.13 1.51
CA VAL A 152 -9.51 12.79 1.41
C VAL A 152 -8.43 11.77 1.72
N ALA A 153 -8.82 10.66 2.33
CA ALA A 153 -7.96 9.52 2.59
C ALA A 153 -8.56 8.23 2.03
N PHE A 154 -7.68 7.28 1.73
CA PHE A 154 -8.02 5.88 1.55
C PHE A 154 -7.66 5.15 2.84
N GLY A 155 -8.58 4.34 3.35
CA GLY A 155 -8.37 3.65 4.61
C GLY A 155 -8.92 2.23 4.63
N LEU A 156 -8.38 1.46 5.57
CA LEU A 156 -8.90 0.17 5.97
C LEU A 156 -9.68 0.36 7.27
N VAL A 157 -10.97 0.06 7.24
CA VAL A 157 -11.89 0.19 8.37
C VAL A 157 -12.22 -1.21 8.89
N MET A 158 -11.98 -1.44 10.17
CA MET A 158 -12.41 -2.62 10.91
C MET A 158 -13.74 -2.35 11.61
N GLU A 159 -14.68 -3.26 11.43
CA GLU A 159 -15.91 -3.32 12.20
C GLU A 159 -15.87 -4.61 13.02
N ILE A 160 -15.72 -4.49 14.34
CA ILE A 160 -15.56 -5.62 15.24
C ILE A 160 -16.89 -5.90 15.92
N ASP A 161 -17.41 -7.12 15.75
CA ASP A 161 -18.60 -7.60 16.45
C ASP A 161 -18.20 -8.25 17.78
N THR A 162 -18.57 -7.62 18.89
CA THR A 162 -18.29 -8.14 20.24
C THR A 162 -19.34 -9.10 20.77
N THR A 163 -20.42 -9.33 20.02
CA THR A 163 -21.55 -10.20 20.40
C THR A 163 -21.45 -11.61 19.83
N GLY A 164 -20.38 -11.90 19.09
CA GLY A 164 -20.08 -13.21 18.51
C GLY A 164 -20.54 -13.38 17.06
N GLY A 165 -21.02 -12.31 16.41
CA GLY A 165 -21.20 -12.29 14.96
C GLY A 165 -19.90 -12.00 14.19
N PRO A 166 -19.97 -11.90 12.85
CA PRO A 166 -18.79 -11.68 12.02
C PRO A 166 -18.23 -10.26 12.18
N SER A 167 -16.90 -10.14 12.21
CA SER A 167 -16.21 -8.85 12.04
C SER A 167 -15.93 -8.60 10.56
N PHE A 168 -15.63 -7.36 10.18
CA PHE A 168 -15.37 -6.99 8.78
C PHE A 168 -14.15 -6.10 8.63
N PHE A 169 -13.39 -6.34 7.57
CA PHE A 169 -12.43 -5.39 7.00
C PHE A 169 -13.06 -4.75 5.77
N LYS A 170 -13.08 -3.42 5.73
CA LYS A 170 -13.65 -2.65 4.62
C LYS A 170 -12.65 -1.64 4.12
N SER A 171 -12.36 -1.67 2.83
CA SER A 171 -11.64 -0.57 2.21
C SER A 171 -12.60 0.60 2.00
N ALA A 172 -12.15 1.83 2.25
CA ALA A 172 -13.01 3.00 2.26
C ALA A 172 -12.30 4.25 1.78
N ILE A 173 -13.06 5.14 1.16
CA ILE A 173 -12.71 6.54 1.00
C ILE A 173 -13.23 7.27 2.23
N LEU A 174 -12.36 8.06 2.86
CA LEU A 174 -12.62 8.79 4.09
C LEU A 174 -12.42 10.30 3.86
N ASP A 175 -13.16 11.13 4.58
CA ASP A 175 -12.82 12.56 4.69
C ASP A 175 -11.64 12.78 5.66
N ARG A 176 -11.24 14.05 5.85
CA ARG A 176 -10.11 14.40 6.72
C ARG A 176 -10.33 14.02 8.18
N GLU A 177 -11.58 14.02 8.63
CA GLU A 177 -12.00 13.66 9.96
C GLU A 177 -12.29 12.15 10.11
N PHE A 178 -11.85 11.34 9.14
CA PHE A 178 -12.03 9.88 9.10
C PHE A 178 -13.50 9.43 9.01
N ASN A 179 -14.43 10.28 8.57
CA ASN A 179 -15.80 9.86 8.22
C ASN A 179 -15.80 9.09 6.91
N VAL A 180 -16.61 8.03 6.84
CA VAL A 180 -16.71 7.24 5.60
C VAL A 180 -17.47 8.06 4.55
N ILE A 181 -16.79 8.34 3.45
CA ILE A 181 -17.41 8.87 2.24
C ILE A 181 -18.07 7.73 1.47
N GLU A 182 -17.34 6.61 1.30
CA GLU A 182 -17.80 5.43 0.56
C GLU A 182 -17.02 4.19 1.01
N TYR A 183 -17.70 3.07 1.19
CA TYR A 183 -17.05 1.76 1.28
C TYR A 183 -16.85 1.20 -0.13
N LEU A 184 -15.63 0.79 -0.44
CA LEU A 184 -15.25 0.24 -1.74
C LEU A 184 -15.37 -1.29 -1.74
N SER A 185 -14.92 -1.94 -0.66
CA SER A 185 -15.02 -3.39 -0.45
C SER A 185 -15.44 -3.74 0.97
N SER A 186 -15.85 -5.00 1.17
CA SER A 186 -16.19 -5.54 2.48
C SER A 186 -15.86 -7.03 2.54
N THR A 187 -14.96 -7.39 3.44
CA THR A 187 -14.47 -8.75 3.64
C THR A 187 -14.74 -9.20 5.06
N GLU A 188 -15.35 -10.36 5.23
CA GLU A 188 -15.58 -10.93 6.55
C GLU A 188 -14.25 -11.36 7.19
N TRP A 189 -14.01 -10.94 8.43
CA TRP A 189 -12.86 -11.32 9.24
C TRP A 189 -13.31 -12.19 10.41
N PRO A 190 -12.77 -13.42 10.55
CA PRO A 190 -13.09 -14.26 11.69
C PRO A 190 -12.47 -13.67 12.96
N ILE A 191 -13.24 -13.65 14.06
CA ILE A 191 -12.70 -13.30 15.37
C ILE A 191 -11.71 -14.40 15.77
N PRO A 192 -10.45 -14.06 16.16
CA PRO A 192 -9.50 -15.06 16.60
C PRO A 192 -10.04 -15.89 17.76
N ASP A 193 -9.80 -17.20 17.75
CA ASP A 193 -10.18 -18.12 18.84
C ASP A 193 -8.92 -18.61 19.55
N PRO A 194 -8.51 -17.97 20.67
CA PRO A 194 -7.30 -18.35 21.40
C PRO A 194 -7.28 -19.81 21.86
N SER A 195 -8.46 -20.43 22.06
CA SER A 195 -8.55 -21.82 22.50
C SER A 195 -8.05 -22.81 21.43
N ARG A 196 -8.06 -22.39 20.16
CA ARG A 196 -7.61 -23.18 19.02
C ARG A 196 -6.19 -22.83 18.54
N PHE A 197 -5.48 -21.91 19.18
CA PHE A 197 -4.14 -21.50 18.71
C PHE A 197 -3.10 -22.64 18.72
N GLY A 198 -3.30 -23.68 19.53
CA GLY A 198 -2.48 -24.89 19.53
C GLY A 198 -2.85 -25.92 18.43
N ASP A 199 -3.89 -25.67 17.64
CA ASP A 199 -4.41 -26.57 16.62
C ASP A 199 -3.98 -26.13 15.21
N PRO A 200 -3.16 -26.93 14.49
CA PRO A 200 -2.76 -26.60 13.12
C PRO A 200 -3.93 -26.43 12.14
N SER A 201 -5.07 -27.10 12.37
CA SER A 201 -6.23 -26.98 11.48
C SER A 201 -6.85 -25.58 11.53
N TYR A 202 -6.85 -24.94 12.70
CA TYR A 202 -7.30 -23.56 12.87
C TYR A 202 -6.46 -22.59 12.04
N TRP A 203 -5.14 -22.76 12.05
CA TRP A 203 -4.23 -21.94 11.24
C TRP A 203 -4.42 -22.19 9.75
N SER A 204 -4.67 -23.43 9.35
CA SER A 204 -4.99 -23.75 7.95
C SER A 204 -6.25 -23.03 7.47
N GLU A 205 -7.31 -23.05 8.28
CA GLU A 205 -8.57 -22.33 8.02
C GLU A 205 -8.36 -20.82 7.94
N LEU A 206 -7.65 -20.24 8.91
CA LEU A 206 -7.41 -18.79 9.00
C LEU A 206 -6.57 -18.28 7.82
N ILE A 207 -5.44 -18.93 7.53
CA ILE A 207 -4.57 -18.57 6.41
C ILE A 207 -5.31 -18.77 5.09
N GLY A 208 -6.08 -19.86 4.94
CA GLY A 208 -6.88 -20.10 3.74
C GLY A 208 -7.88 -18.98 3.47
N LYS A 209 -8.59 -18.52 4.49
CA LYS A 209 -9.52 -17.37 4.38
C LYS A 209 -8.80 -16.07 4.03
N GLN A 210 -7.62 -15.83 4.59
CA GLN A 210 -6.79 -14.66 4.24
C GLN A 210 -6.35 -14.70 2.76
N MET A 211 -5.89 -15.85 2.28
CA MET A 211 -5.49 -16.02 0.89
C MET A 211 -6.67 -15.92 -0.07
N ASN A 212 -7.83 -16.43 0.31
CA ASN A 212 -9.08 -16.20 -0.43
C ASN A 212 -9.37 -14.70 -0.57
N GLY A 213 -9.33 -13.96 0.55
CA GLY A 213 -9.57 -12.51 0.55
C GLY A 213 -8.57 -11.76 -0.34
N LEU A 214 -7.27 -12.06 -0.19
CA LEU A 214 -6.20 -11.44 -0.96
C LEU A 214 -6.34 -11.68 -2.47
N MET A 215 -6.65 -12.91 -2.87
CA MET A 215 -6.62 -13.33 -4.28
C MET A 215 -7.97 -13.22 -5.00
N ASN A 216 -9.08 -13.60 -4.34
CA ASN A 216 -10.42 -13.51 -4.94
C ASN A 216 -11.00 -12.11 -4.77
N GLN A 217 -11.21 -11.66 -3.54
CA GLN A 217 -11.87 -10.37 -3.31
C GLN A 217 -11.00 -9.21 -3.78
N GLY A 218 -9.69 -9.48 -3.85
CA GLY A 218 -8.66 -8.72 -4.52
C GLY A 218 -8.33 -7.41 -3.81
N ASN A 219 -7.12 -6.92 -4.08
CA ASN A 219 -6.62 -5.74 -3.40
C ASN A 219 -7.20 -4.48 -4.06
N GLN A 220 -8.41 -4.08 -3.65
CA GLN A 220 -8.96 -2.80 -4.05
C GLN A 220 -8.18 -1.68 -3.36
N GLN A 221 -7.45 -0.93 -4.16
CA GLN A 221 -6.45 0.05 -3.78
C GLN A 221 -6.80 1.40 -4.37
N VAL A 222 -6.34 2.43 -3.67
CA VAL A 222 -6.47 3.81 -4.11
C VAL A 222 -5.09 4.43 -4.11
N ALA A 223 -4.69 4.95 -5.25
CA ALA A 223 -3.52 5.81 -5.38
C ALA A 223 -3.96 7.27 -5.60
N PHE A 224 -3.08 8.21 -5.28
CA PHE A 224 -3.38 9.64 -5.42
C PHE A 224 -2.41 10.29 -6.41
N TYR A 225 -2.95 11.11 -7.29
CA TYR A 225 -2.14 12.07 -8.03
C TYR A 225 -1.76 13.27 -7.16
N ALA A 226 -0.72 13.99 -7.60
CA ALA A 226 -0.27 15.23 -6.96
C ALA A 226 -1.38 16.29 -6.84
N ASP A 227 -2.31 16.35 -7.79
CA ASP A 227 -3.46 17.28 -7.76
C ASP A 227 -4.55 16.87 -6.75
N GLY A 228 -4.40 15.74 -6.06
CA GLY A 228 -5.33 15.17 -5.09
C GLY A 228 -6.41 14.27 -5.71
N SER A 229 -6.45 14.10 -7.04
CA SER A 229 -7.37 13.16 -7.68
C SER A 229 -6.96 11.71 -7.38
N LEU A 230 -7.92 10.80 -7.41
CA LEU A 230 -7.78 9.42 -6.95
C LEU A 230 -7.80 8.47 -8.14
N LEU A 231 -6.99 7.42 -8.11
CA LEU A 231 -7.04 6.27 -9.01
C LEU A 231 -7.49 5.04 -8.24
N ILE A 232 -8.54 4.38 -8.69
CA ILE A 232 -9.15 3.22 -8.01
C ILE A 232 -9.12 2.02 -8.96
N ASN A 233 -8.45 0.93 -8.58
CA ASN A 233 -8.52 -0.33 -9.34
C ASN A 233 -9.75 -1.16 -8.94
N TYR A 234 -10.04 -2.19 -9.74
CA TYR A 234 -11.06 -3.19 -9.42
C TYR A 234 -10.50 -4.61 -9.52
N PRO A 235 -10.82 -5.48 -8.56
CA PRO A 235 -10.15 -6.78 -8.40
C PRO A 235 -10.51 -7.82 -9.49
N HIS A 236 -11.65 -7.64 -10.17
CA HIS A 236 -12.19 -8.65 -11.10
C HIS A 236 -12.30 -8.18 -12.56
N LYS A 237 -11.82 -6.97 -12.86
CA LYS A 237 -11.86 -6.40 -14.20
C LYS A 237 -10.70 -5.45 -14.39
N TYR A 238 -10.18 -5.37 -15.62
CA TYR A 238 -9.19 -4.37 -15.96
C TYR A 238 -9.87 -3.01 -16.20
N GLN A 239 -10.24 -2.37 -15.09
CA GLN A 239 -10.76 -1.02 -15.04
C GLN A 239 -10.07 -0.25 -13.93
N ILE A 240 -9.74 1.01 -14.21
CA ILE A 240 -9.24 1.97 -13.24
C ILE A 240 -10.10 3.21 -13.34
N ASP A 241 -10.73 3.60 -12.24
CA ASP A 241 -11.53 4.83 -12.18
C ASP A 241 -10.69 5.95 -11.62
N GLU A 242 -10.70 7.09 -12.31
CA GLU A 242 -10.19 8.34 -11.78
C GLU A 242 -11.34 9.13 -11.17
N ARG A 243 -11.18 9.56 -9.91
CA ARG A 243 -12.11 10.48 -9.24
C ARG A 243 -11.45 11.80 -8.93
N ALA A 244 -12.25 12.86 -8.92
CA ALA A 244 -11.80 14.18 -8.51
C ALA A 244 -11.36 14.19 -7.04
N ALA A 245 -10.66 15.24 -6.63
CA ALA A 245 -10.12 15.38 -5.27
C ALA A 245 -11.19 15.45 -4.15
N ASP A 246 -12.48 15.47 -4.50
CA ASP A 246 -13.59 15.33 -3.56
C ASP A 246 -13.87 13.87 -3.15
N GLY A 247 -13.17 12.90 -3.75
CA GLY A 247 -13.31 11.46 -3.50
C GLY A 247 -14.55 10.82 -4.13
N LYS A 248 -15.46 11.60 -4.74
CA LYS A 248 -16.79 11.16 -5.17
C LYS A 248 -17.01 11.30 -6.67
N THR A 249 -16.61 12.42 -7.25
CA THR A 249 -16.94 12.74 -8.65
C THR A 249 -16.09 11.92 -9.59
N LEU A 250 -16.71 11.01 -10.36
CA LEU A 250 -16.03 10.26 -11.42
C LEU A 250 -15.56 11.21 -12.52
N VAL A 251 -14.25 11.25 -12.77
CA VAL A 251 -13.64 12.02 -13.86
C VAL A 251 -13.58 11.17 -15.11
N LYS A 252 -13.06 9.94 -14.99
CA LYS A 252 -13.00 8.99 -16.10
C LYS A 252 -12.93 7.54 -15.63
N SER A 253 -13.39 6.62 -16.46
CA SER A 253 -13.15 5.19 -16.36
C SER A 253 -12.19 4.73 -17.46
N ILE A 254 -11.06 4.17 -17.06
CA ILE A 254 -10.01 3.69 -17.94
C ILE A 254 -10.12 2.17 -18.01
N ASN A 255 -10.55 1.65 -19.16
CA ASN A 255 -10.63 0.22 -19.41
C ASN A 255 -9.49 -0.23 -20.31
N LYS A 256 -9.10 -1.50 -20.17
CA LYS A 256 -8.15 -2.13 -21.09
C LYS A 256 -8.61 -3.53 -21.46
N ALA A 257 -8.58 -3.85 -22.74
CA ALA A 257 -8.72 -5.23 -23.17
C ALA A 257 -7.54 -6.05 -22.60
N TYR A 258 -7.86 -7.15 -21.94
CA TYR A 258 -6.87 -8.04 -21.33
C TYR A 258 -7.28 -9.49 -21.52
N LYS A 259 -6.28 -10.36 -21.62
CA LYS A 259 -6.45 -11.81 -21.53
C LYS A 259 -6.26 -12.22 -20.07
N PRO A 260 -7.27 -12.84 -19.44
CA PRO A 260 -7.10 -13.41 -18.11
C PRO A 260 -5.94 -14.39 -18.07
N ILE A 261 -5.13 -14.30 -17.03
CA ILE A 261 -3.97 -15.16 -16.82
C ILE A 261 -4.39 -16.22 -15.82
N ALA A 262 -4.37 -17.49 -16.24
CA ALA A 262 -4.71 -18.60 -15.35
C ALA A 262 -3.71 -18.70 -14.19
N MET A 263 -4.22 -19.02 -13.00
CA MET A 263 -3.38 -19.45 -11.88
C MET A 263 -2.73 -20.80 -12.21
N LYS A 264 -1.40 -20.86 -12.11
CA LYS A 264 -0.61 -22.09 -12.32
C LYS A 264 -0.25 -22.71 -10.98
N GLN A 265 0.10 -24.00 -10.99
CA GLN A 265 0.63 -24.66 -9.79
C GLN A 265 1.86 -23.93 -9.23
N SER A 266 2.74 -23.43 -10.09
CA SER A 266 3.92 -22.64 -9.68
C SER A 266 3.55 -21.34 -8.95
N ASP A 267 2.38 -20.76 -9.22
CA ASP A 267 1.90 -19.57 -8.52
C ASP A 267 1.47 -19.93 -7.10
N THR A 268 0.73 -21.04 -6.96
CA THR A 268 0.32 -21.57 -5.65
C THR A 268 1.52 -22.02 -4.82
N ASP A 269 2.51 -22.67 -5.44
CA ASP A 269 3.74 -23.09 -4.77
C ASP A 269 4.55 -21.88 -4.29
N GLY A 270 4.69 -20.85 -5.14
CA GLY A 270 5.36 -19.59 -4.78
C GLY A 270 4.65 -18.83 -3.64
N LEU A 271 3.32 -18.76 -3.67
CA LEU A 271 2.53 -18.22 -2.55
C LEU A 271 2.77 -18.99 -1.24
N GLY A 272 2.87 -20.32 -1.32
CA GLY A 272 3.16 -21.16 -0.16
C GLY A 272 4.54 -20.87 0.43
N GLN A 273 5.56 -20.74 -0.43
CA GLN A 273 6.92 -20.40 -0.01
C GLN A 273 6.97 -19.01 0.65
N TRP A 274 6.35 -18.01 0.03
CA TRP A 274 6.29 -16.66 0.59
C TRP A 274 5.61 -16.60 1.96
N LEU A 275 4.48 -17.30 2.13
CA LEU A 275 3.80 -17.41 3.43
C LEU A 275 4.71 -18.06 4.49
N GLN A 276 5.43 -19.09 4.08
CA GLN A 276 6.35 -19.81 4.95
C GLN A 276 7.45 -18.87 5.44
N ASP A 277 8.13 -18.19 4.52
CA ASP A 277 9.22 -17.27 4.81
C ASP A 277 8.73 -16.12 5.72
N THR A 278 7.59 -15.53 5.38
CA THR A 278 6.98 -14.45 6.17
C THR A 278 6.65 -14.88 7.61
N ILE A 279 6.07 -16.07 7.80
CA ILE A 279 5.69 -16.56 9.13
C ILE A 279 6.92 -16.94 9.96
N PHE A 280 7.93 -17.55 9.33
CA PHE A 280 9.18 -17.87 10.02
C PHE A 280 9.92 -16.62 10.49
N GLU A 281 9.90 -15.55 9.70
CA GLU A 281 10.52 -14.28 10.04
C GLU A 281 9.74 -13.55 11.16
N GLN A 282 8.43 -13.38 11.00
CA GLN A 282 7.63 -12.51 11.89
C GLN A 282 7.12 -13.21 13.15
N ALA A 283 6.91 -14.52 13.09
CA ALA A 283 6.34 -15.29 14.19
C ALA A 283 7.04 -16.64 14.34
N PRO A 284 8.35 -16.67 14.62
CA PRO A 284 9.12 -17.91 14.75
C PRO A 284 8.56 -18.86 15.82
N GLN A 285 7.85 -18.33 16.82
CA GLN A 285 7.13 -19.11 17.84
C GLN A 285 5.99 -19.96 17.25
N LEU A 286 5.41 -19.57 16.11
CA LEU A 286 4.35 -20.31 15.44
C LEU A 286 4.86 -21.39 14.49
N ALA A 287 6.15 -21.39 14.14
CA ALA A 287 6.76 -22.34 13.21
C ALA A 287 6.50 -23.82 13.51
N GLN A 288 6.35 -24.18 14.78
CA GLN A 288 6.05 -25.56 15.18
C GLN A 288 4.61 -25.99 14.83
N ILE A 289 3.69 -25.03 14.74
CA ILE A 289 2.26 -25.23 14.50
C ILE A 289 1.92 -24.93 13.03
N VAL A 290 2.46 -23.82 12.52
CA VAL A 290 2.32 -23.37 11.14
C VAL A 290 3.57 -23.76 10.38
N ASN A 291 3.52 -24.97 9.83
CA ASN A 291 4.57 -25.55 8.99
C ASN A 291 4.03 -25.81 7.57
N ASP A 292 4.84 -26.44 6.73
CA ASP A 292 4.56 -26.71 5.32
C ASP A 292 3.23 -27.45 5.10
N GLN A 293 2.88 -28.38 6.00
CA GLN A 293 1.62 -29.11 5.90
C GLN A 293 0.43 -28.21 6.20
N THR A 294 0.56 -27.34 7.20
CA THR A 294 -0.45 -26.33 7.57
C THR A 294 -0.66 -25.35 6.41
N ILE A 295 0.41 -24.83 5.82
CA ILE A 295 0.35 -23.88 4.70
C ILE A 295 -0.23 -24.54 3.47
N LYS A 296 0.23 -25.75 3.11
CA LYS A 296 -0.35 -26.50 1.99
C LYS A 296 -1.84 -26.73 2.19
N LYS A 297 -2.25 -27.10 3.39
CA LYS A 297 -3.67 -27.30 3.70
C LYS A 297 -4.46 -26.00 3.61
N ALA A 298 -3.86 -24.88 4.04
CA ALA A 298 -4.46 -23.56 3.91
C ALA A 298 -4.73 -23.20 2.45
N LEU A 299 -3.76 -23.43 1.55
CA LEU A 299 -3.90 -23.15 0.12
C LEU A 299 -4.94 -24.06 -0.56
N GLU A 300 -5.08 -25.32 -0.12
CA GLU A 300 -6.17 -26.21 -0.55
C GLU A 300 -7.55 -25.69 -0.11
N LEU A 301 -7.63 -25.05 1.07
CA LEU A 301 -8.87 -24.49 1.63
C LEU A 301 -9.17 -23.07 1.12
N ALA A 302 -8.19 -22.38 0.55
CA ALA A 302 -8.29 -20.97 0.18
C ALA A 302 -9.23 -20.70 -1.00
N ASP A 303 -9.67 -21.72 -1.74
CA ASP A 303 -10.55 -21.58 -2.91
C ASP A 303 -10.04 -20.48 -3.86
N LEU A 304 -8.75 -20.53 -4.20
CA LEU A 304 -8.07 -19.51 -5.00
C LEU A 304 -8.73 -19.34 -6.38
N PRO A 305 -8.73 -18.12 -6.97
CA PRO A 305 -9.38 -17.90 -8.25
C PRO A 305 -8.73 -18.73 -9.37
N GLU A 306 -9.50 -19.12 -10.38
CA GLU A 306 -8.96 -19.77 -11.58
C GLU A 306 -8.02 -18.84 -12.38
N VAL A 307 -8.22 -17.52 -12.24
CA VAL A 307 -7.47 -16.47 -12.94
C VAL A 307 -6.91 -15.45 -11.96
N LYS A 308 -5.69 -14.96 -12.22
CA LYS A 308 -5.06 -13.90 -11.46
C LYS A 308 -5.88 -12.59 -11.50
N PRO A 309 -5.88 -11.78 -10.43
CA PRO A 309 -6.31 -10.39 -10.50
C PRO A 309 -5.70 -9.65 -11.69
N PRO A 310 -6.48 -8.86 -12.44
CA PRO A 310 -5.99 -8.16 -13.63
C PRO A 310 -5.13 -6.94 -13.28
N VAL A 311 -5.36 -6.32 -12.12
CA VAL A 311 -4.58 -5.19 -11.59
C VAL A 311 -4.43 -5.37 -10.08
N TYR A 312 -3.19 -5.52 -9.62
CA TYR A 312 -2.85 -5.67 -8.21
C TYR A 312 -2.64 -4.33 -7.52
N PHE A 313 -1.94 -3.40 -8.19
CA PHE A 313 -1.55 -2.13 -7.60
C PHE A 313 -1.40 -1.02 -8.64
N ILE A 314 -1.46 0.24 -8.20
CA ILE A 314 -1.28 1.44 -9.04
C ILE A 314 -0.16 2.31 -8.47
N ILE A 315 0.82 2.66 -9.30
CA ILE A 315 1.92 3.56 -8.93
C ILE A 315 1.82 4.84 -9.76
N PRO A 316 1.42 5.97 -9.17
CA PRO A 316 1.42 7.26 -9.87
C PRO A 316 2.85 7.66 -10.26
N ILE A 317 3.00 8.15 -11.49
CA ILE A 317 4.24 8.79 -11.97
C ILE A 317 3.94 10.28 -12.15
N GLU A 318 4.55 11.09 -11.29
CA GLU A 318 4.33 12.54 -11.29
C GLU A 318 4.57 13.15 -12.69
N ASN A 319 3.62 13.99 -13.13
CA ASN A 319 3.62 14.67 -14.43
C ASN A 319 3.53 13.76 -15.68
N LEU A 320 3.32 12.45 -15.52
CA LEU A 320 3.15 11.53 -16.64
C LEU A 320 1.80 10.82 -16.64
N GLY A 321 1.48 10.10 -15.57
CA GLY A 321 0.38 9.16 -15.52
C GLY A 321 0.57 8.14 -14.41
N PHE A 322 0.50 6.84 -14.71
CA PHE A 322 0.65 5.78 -13.71
C PHE A 322 1.07 4.44 -14.30
N LEU A 323 1.59 3.57 -13.45
CA LEU A 323 1.78 2.14 -13.70
C LEU A 323 0.62 1.37 -13.09
N ALA A 324 0.05 0.43 -13.84
CA ALA A 324 -0.88 -0.57 -13.33
C ALA A 324 -0.19 -1.94 -13.29
N LEU A 325 0.16 -2.40 -12.10
CA LEU A 325 0.78 -3.72 -11.89
C LEU A 325 -0.26 -4.80 -12.17
N ARG A 326 0.04 -5.72 -13.08
CA ARG A 326 -0.94 -6.69 -13.58
C ARG A 326 -0.50 -8.15 -13.56
N GLU A 327 0.79 -8.43 -13.77
CA GLU A 327 1.30 -9.80 -13.75
C GLU A 327 2.30 -9.94 -12.62
N VAL A 328 1.99 -10.82 -11.69
CA VAL A 328 2.88 -11.22 -10.59
C VAL A 328 3.33 -12.65 -10.88
N ASN A 329 4.63 -12.87 -10.93
CA ASN A 329 5.18 -14.20 -10.90
C ASN A 329 5.59 -14.51 -9.46
N PHE A 330 4.80 -15.35 -8.79
CA PHE A 330 5.04 -15.68 -7.38
C PHE A 330 6.28 -16.56 -7.15
N ALA A 331 6.84 -17.15 -8.21
CA ALA A 331 8.01 -18.02 -8.09
C ALA A 331 9.35 -17.28 -8.11
N ASP A 332 9.42 -16.16 -8.84
CA ASP A 332 10.61 -15.28 -8.88
C ASP A 332 10.33 -13.87 -8.34
N GLU A 333 9.14 -13.68 -7.77
CA GLU A 333 8.64 -12.44 -7.17
C GLU A 333 8.66 -11.22 -8.10
N SER A 334 8.70 -11.44 -9.41
CA SER A 334 8.72 -10.35 -10.40
C SER A 334 7.34 -9.82 -10.75
N PHE A 335 7.30 -8.54 -11.12
CA PHE A 335 6.08 -7.82 -11.49
C PHE A 335 6.18 -7.21 -12.88
N ASN A 336 5.09 -7.27 -13.64
CA ASN A 336 4.91 -6.51 -14.87
C ASN A 336 3.82 -5.46 -14.69
N ALA A 337 4.01 -4.31 -15.30
CA ALA A 337 3.04 -3.23 -15.28
C ALA A 337 2.68 -2.72 -16.68
N ASP A 338 1.47 -2.21 -16.83
CA ASP A 338 1.09 -1.39 -17.97
C ASP A 338 1.35 0.09 -17.64
N LEU A 339 1.93 0.82 -18.58
CA LEU A 339 2.15 2.26 -18.46
C LEU A 339 1.00 3.03 -19.11
N PHE A 340 0.34 3.86 -18.31
CA PHE A 340 -0.72 4.76 -18.73
C PHE A 340 -0.29 6.21 -18.62
N LEU A 341 -0.68 7.02 -19.60
CA LEU A 341 -0.59 8.47 -19.54
C LEU A 341 -1.77 9.03 -18.73
N ARG A 342 -1.66 10.29 -18.27
CA ARG A 342 -2.68 11.00 -17.49
C ARG A 342 -4.05 11.07 -18.18
N ASP A 343 -4.07 11.06 -19.51
CA ASP A 343 -5.30 11.04 -20.29
C ASP A 343 -6.04 9.69 -20.22
N GLY A 344 -5.37 8.61 -19.80
CA GLY A 344 -5.88 7.25 -19.72
C GLY A 344 -5.40 6.33 -20.86
N THR A 345 -4.54 6.83 -21.76
CA THR A 345 -3.99 6.06 -22.87
C THR A 345 -2.87 5.13 -22.38
N CYS A 346 -3.02 3.83 -22.63
CA CYS A 346 -1.98 2.84 -22.39
C CYS A 346 -0.95 2.87 -23.53
N ILE A 347 0.32 3.08 -23.19
CA ILE A 347 1.40 3.26 -24.18
C ILE A 347 2.40 2.10 -24.24
N GLY A 348 2.25 1.10 -23.37
CA GLY A 348 3.04 -0.12 -23.41
C GLY A 348 3.11 -0.85 -22.07
N HIS A 349 3.84 -1.97 -22.08
CA HIS A 349 4.18 -2.73 -20.87
C HIS A 349 5.61 -2.42 -20.43
N VAL A 350 5.85 -2.42 -19.13
CA VAL A 350 7.19 -2.27 -18.53
C VAL A 350 7.42 -3.39 -17.51
N ASP A 351 8.68 -3.78 -17.36
CA ASP A 351 9.12 -4.49 -16.15
C ASP A 351 8.92 -3.54 -14.97
N SER A 352 8.22 -3.99 -13.94
CA SER A 352 7.93 -3.15 -12.78
C SER A 352 9.21 -2.92 -11.99
N PRO A 353 9.40 -1.72 -11.41
CA PRO A 353 10.48 -1.49 -10.45
C PRO A 353 10.25 -2.18 -9.08
N SER A 354 9.09 -2.83 -8.90
CA SER A 354 8.78 -3.58 -7.68
C SER A 354 9.63 -4.83 -7.52
N ASP A 355 10.09 -5.07 -6.31
CA ASP A 355 10.96 -6.19 -5.95
C ASP A 355 10.42 -6.89 -4.70
N GLY A 356 9.95 -8.12 -4.87
CA GLY A 356 9.44 -8.97 -3.81
C GLY A 356 7.93 -8.89 -3.58
N LEU A 357 7.33 -9.99 -3.10
CA LEU A 357 5.88 -10.12 -2.93
C LEU A 357 5.28 -9.19 -1.85
N ALA A 358 6.10 -8.58 -1.00
CA ALA A 358 5.67 -7.53 -0.09
C ALA A 358 5.08 -6.31 -0.82
N ASP A 359 5.44 -6.07 -2.09
CA ASP A 359 4.91 -4.96 -2.90
C ASP A 359 3.44 -5.14 -3.28
N LEU A 360 2.87 -6.33 -3.05
CA LEU A 360 1.42 -6.54 -3.12
C LEU A 360 0.64 -5.64 -2.16
N PHE A 361 1.28 -5.17 -1.08
CA PHE A 361 0.65 -4.33 -0.06
C PHE A 361 0.86 -2.84 -0.29
N GLY A 362 1.61 -2.47 -1.35
CA GLY A 362 1.76 -1.15 -1.95
C GLY A 362 3.19 -0.83 -2.44
N PRO A 363 3.47 0.38 -2.94
CA PRO A 363 4.65 0.64 -3.75
C PRO A 363 5.84 1.04 -2.89
N ARG A 364 7.00 0.38 -3.06
CA ARG A 364 8.28 0.81 -2.46
C ARG A 364 8.94 1.98 -3.17
N MET A 365 8.46 2.32 -4.38
CA MET A 365 9.03 3.37 -5.20
C MET A 365 8.09 4.57 -5.28
N VAL A 366 8.64 5.75 -5.04
CA VAL A 366 7.94 7.04 -5.10
C VAL A 366 8.50 7.85 -6.28
N PHE A 367 7.62 8.29 -7.18
CA PHE A 367 7.97 9.20 -8.27
C PHE A 367 7.57 10.63 -7.90
N LYS A 368 8.56 11.51 -7.71
CA LYS A 368 8.32 12.89 -7.27
C LYS A 368 9.47 13.80 -7.69
N ASN A 369 9.19 15.08 -7.93
CA ASN A 369 10.17 16.07 -8.39
C ASN A 369 11.00 15.60 -9.61
N GLY A 370 10.39 14.81 -10.50
CA GLY A 370 11.07 14.23 -11.67
C GLY A 370 12.12 13.17 -11.36
N LYS A 371 12.14 12.61 -10.15
CA LYS A 371 13.03 11.51 -9.71
C LYS A 371 12.21 10.32 -9.22
N ALA A 372 12.86 9.17 -9.14
CA ALA A 372 12.31 7.98 -8.48
C ALA A 372 13.13 7.68 -7.22
N TYR A 373 12.44 7.46 -6.11
CA TYR A 373 13.03 7.22 -4.81
C TYR A 373 12.60 5.86 -4.31
N THR A 374 13.52 5.10 -3.72
CA THR A 374 13.21 3.81 -3.11
C THR A 374 14.19 3.50 -1.98
N MET A 375 13.98 2.39 -1.30
CA MET A 375 14.92 1.86 -0.32
C MET A 375 15.42 0.50 -0.78
N MET A 376 16.70 0.24 -0.58
CA MET A 376 17.35 -1.03 -0.94
C MET A 376 18.22 -1.52 0.22
N HIS A 377 18.49 -2.82 0.25
CA HIS A 377 19.47 -3.39 1.17
C HIS A 377 20.87 -3.30 0.55
N ASN A 378 21.87 -2.97 1.37
CA ASN A 378 23.28 -3.13 1.00
C ASN A 378 23.77 -4.56 1.30
N GLU A 379 25.04 -4.85 1.00
CA GLU A 379 25.63 -6.19 1.19
C GLU A 379 25.62 -6.67 2.66
N ASP A 380 25.59 -5.75 3.61
CA ASP A 380 25.53 -6.03 5.05
C ASP A 380 24.08 -6.19 5.56
N GLY A 381 23.09 -6.01 4.70
CA GLY A 381 21.66 -6.08 5.04
C GLY A 381 21.09 -4.80 5.64
N ASP A 382 21.86 -3.70 5.67
CA ASP A 382 21.37 -2.39 6.09
C ASP A 382 20.59 -1.72 4.98
N ASN A 383 19.62 -0.88 5.36
CA ASN A 383 18.78 -0.17 4.41
C ASN A 383 19.39 1.18 3.98
N GLU A 384 19.31 1.45 2.68
CA GLU A 384 19.79 2.67 2.04
C GLU A 384 18.69 3.29 1.20
N VAL A 385 18.59 4.62 1.25
CA VAL A 385 17.79 5.38 0.28
C VAL A 385 18.56 5.43 -1.03
N VAL A 386 17.86 5.12 -2.12
CA VAL A 386 18.39 5.20 -3.47
C VAL A 386 17.50 6.12 -4.30
N VAL A 387 18.13 7.04 -5.01
CA VAL A 387 17.47 8.02 -5.86
C VAL A 387 17.96 7.85 -7.28
N TYR A 388 17.01 7.80 -8.21
CA TYR A 388 17.23 7.63 -9.62
C TYR A 388 16.73 8.84 -10.41
N ASN A 389 17.50 9.26 -11.41
CA ASN A 389 16.88 9.82 -12.61
C ASN A 389 16.21 8.67 -13.37
N TYR A 390 15.10 8.94 -14.05
CA TYR A 390 14.44 7.93 -14.85
C TYR A 390 14.05 8.45 -16.24
N GLU A 391 14.09 7.56 -17.22
CA GLU A 391 13.66 7.82 -18.60
C GLU A 391 12.79 6.65 -19.08
N ILE A 392 11.73 6.95 -19.83
CA ILE A 392 10.87 5.93 -20.44
C ILE A 392 11.17 5.88 -21.93
N ARG A 393 11.60 4.71 -22.42
CA ARG A 393 11.94 4.49 -23.84
C ARG A 393 10.94 3.57 -24.52
#